data_AF-A0A1J1I9K6-F1
#
_entry.id   AF-A0A1J1I9K6-F1
#
_cell.length_a   1.000
_cell.length_b   1.000
_cell.length_c   1.000
_cell.angle_alpha   90.00
_cell.angle_beta   90.00
_cell.angle_gamma   90.00
#
_symmetry.space_group_name_H-M   'P 1'
#
loop_
_entity.id
_entity.type
_entity.pdbx_description
1 polymer ?
#
loop_
_entity_poly.entity_id
_entity_poly.type
_entity_poly.pdbx_seq_one_letter_code
_entity_poly.pdbx_strand_id
1 'polypeptide(L)'
;MFLKTVVILFYVKFCFGYTRDVNLEINENETIVDLLTRSMEITDYIVPEIDGEDFINILSPKIMELQPPFDLSSYNVSLKCQQSSEEFMIALNKFELWALRMYDASAKLTSGILNGNVNQFGDFDQCLETIIEKKSFQAQYCLAYIQPSVSSNFKYLNYLRTLALSFEAYKSKFEDPSHVVPKTSQIQWAFCIPSTCTHEELQHVLQQKLKTFINSSMINFDVEVKKEMCQIREESKKYDLGTKLALYFVAFVALIALLSTFYETYSASESQNEWLTAFSLKKNLKDMMSIEVPKGDIASPHGVRFFSMIMLILSHRSMEVEFNPVANRTQMSLMIKSPFSVLLRSSSLYTDTFLMLSGMLVAYSFIGRLQRGQNINVLKEIAARYFRVVPPMAALLLFGTFILPLLGDGPQWNMLITNQSEICKQTWWRNFLMIHNWFGFENICMTHTHHVGTDFSLFLIAPFMIMCLHKYPKKSMSVIFILALISTIGRFYITYARDMTVYVLFGIEYG
;
A
#
# COMPACT_ATOMS: atom_id res chain seq x y z
N MET A 1 40.95 9.97 19.52
CA MET A 1 41.02 8.79 18.64
C MET A 1 39.68 8.07 18.60
N PHE A 2 39.22 7.49 19.71
CA PHE A 2 37.94 6.75 19.82
C PHE A 2 36.70 7.53 19.32
N LEU A 3 36.57 8.81 19.70
CA LEU A 3 35.43 9.63 19.28
C LEU A 3 35.42 9.96 17.77
N LYS A 4 36.60 10.08 17.15
CA LYS A 4 36.74 10.28 15.69
C LYS A 4 36.35 8.99 14.96
N THR A 5 36.82 7.84 15.43
CA THR A 5 36.51 6.52 14.87
C THR A 5 35.02 6.21 14.95
N VAL A 6 34.36 6.53 16.06
CA VAL A 6 32.91 6.33 16.24
C VAL A 6 32.09 7.22 15.30
N VAL A 7 32.45 8.49 15.14
CA VAL A 7 31.73 9.41 14.23
C VAL A 7 31.91 9.01 12.77
N ILE A 8 33.11 8.56 12.37
CA ILE A 8 33.38 8.08 11.00
C ILE A 8 32.61 6.77 10.72
N LEU A 9 32.62 5.81 11.65
CA LEU A 9 31.84 4.58 11.53
C LEU A 9 30.33 4.86 11.45
N PHE A 10 29.83 5.84 12.20
CA PHE A 10 28.41 6.20 12.16
C PHE A 10 28.03 6.88 10.83
N TYR A 11 28.90 7.75 10.30
CA TYR A 11 28.66 8.45 9.04
C TYR A 11 28.74 7.51 7.83
N VAL A 12 29.71 6.58 7.81
CA VAL A 12 29.84 5.56 6.76
C VAL A 12 28.66 4.58 6.78
N LYS A 13 28.22 4.17 7.98
CA LYS A 13 27.08 3.25 8.14
C LYS A 13 25.74 3.90 7.80
N PHE A 14 25.60 5.21 8.02
CA PHE A 14 24.40 5.98 7.67
C PHE A 14 24.31 6.28 6.17
N CYS A 15 25.44 6.52 5.48
CA CYS A 15 25.45 6.85 4.05
C CYS A 15 25.44 5.63 3.11
N PHE A 16 26.00 4.48 3.51
CA PHE A 16 26.27 3.37 2.57
C PHE A 16 25.55 2.05 2.85
N GLY A 17 24.67 1.98 3.85
CA GLY A 17 23.65 0.92 3.99
C GLY A 17 24.13 -0.51 4.29
N TYR A 18 25.35 -0.91 3.93
CA TYR A 18 25.88 -2.24 4.20
C TYR A 18 27.40 -2.24 3.99
N THR A 19 28.17 -2.42 5.05
CA THR A 19 29.59 -2.79 4.94
C THR A 19 29.82 -4.06 5.74
N ARG A 20 30.09 -5.16 5.04
CA ARG A 20 30.66 -6.38 5.60
C ARG A 20 32.09 -6.08 6.05
N ASP A 21 32.51 -6.70 7.16
CA ASP A 21 33.81 -6.55 7.83
C ASP A 21 34.98 -6.17 6.90
N VAL A 22 35.27 -4.87 6.81
CA VAL A 22 36.52 -4.36 6.23
C VAL A 22 37.44 -4.03 7.40
N ASN A 23 38.51 -4.81 7.57
CA ASN A 23 39.61 -4.46 8.47
C ASN A 23 40.36 -3.25 7.89
N LEU A 24 39.95 -2.05 8.29
CA LEU A 24 40.65 -0.81 7.97
C LEU A 24 41.73 -0.56 9.04
N GLU A 25 42.99 -0.83 8.71
CA GLU A 25 44.13 -0.33 9.49
C GLU A 25 44.25 1.18 9.26
N ILE A 26 43.94 1.96 10.31
CA ILE A 26 44.02 3.44 10.29
C ILE A 26 45.46 3.83 10.59
N ASN A 27 46.12 4.49 9.64
CA ASN A 27 47.44 5.06 9.84
C ASN A 27 47.33 6.47 10.45
N GLU A 28 48.16 6.84 11.42
CA GLU A 28 47.98 8.08 12.22
C GLU A 28 48.12 9.40 11.43
N ASN A 29 48.61 9.35 10.19
CA ASN A 29 48.89 10.52 9.35
C ASN A 29 47.89 10.75 8.19
N GLU A 30 46.83 9.93 8.01
CA GLU A 30 45.84 10.14 6.95
C GLU A 30 44.82 11.24 7.29
N THR A 31 44.49 12.13 6.34
CA THR A 31 43.41 13.12 6.52
C THR A 31 42.03 12.53 6.19
N ILE A 32 40.96 13.16 6.68
CA ILE A 32 39.57 12.74 6.42
C ILE A 32 39.25 12.77 4.91
N VAL A 33 39.89 13.67 4.16
CA VAL A 33 39.75 13.77 2.71
C VAL A 33 40.37 12.55 2.03
N ASP A 34 41.58 12.13 2.43
CA ASP A 34 42.23 10.93 1.89
C ASP A 34 41.42 9.65 2.17
N LEU A 35 40.81 9.55 3.36
CA LEU A 35 39.90 8.47 3.75
C LEU A 35 38.62 8.46 2.91
N LEU A 36 38.06 9.63 2.61
CA LEU A 36 36.86 9.75 1.76
C LEU A 36 37.19 9.44 0.30
N THR A 37 38.31 9.93 -0.23
CA THR A 37 38.78 9.61 -1.59
C THR A 37 39.03 8.11 -1.74
N ARG A 38 39.65 7.47 -0.74
CA ARG A 38 39.85 6.02 -0.72
C ARG A 38 38.55 5.23 -0.56
N SER A 39 37.55 5.77 0.16
CA SER A 39 36.22 5.14 0.23
C SER A 39 35.40 5.29 -1.07
N MET A 40 35.67 6.35 -1.85
CA MET A 40 35.05 6.60 -3.15
C MET A 40 35.72 5.80 -4.29
N GLU A 41 37.02 5.51 -4.18
CA GLU A 41 37.75 4.62 -5.11
C GLU A 41 37.36 3.13 -4.97
N ILE A 42 36.62 2.74 -3.92
CA ILE A 42 36.16 1.34 -3.75
C ILE A 42 34.87 1.04 -4.55
N THR A 43 34.36 2.00 -5.33
CA THR A 43 33.18 1.80 -6.20
C THR A 43 33.50 1.31 -7.62
N ASP A 44 34.77 1.06 -7.95
CA ASP A 44 35.10 0.19 -9.07
C ASP A 44 35.11 -1.24 -8.55
N TYR A 45 33.99 -1.94 -8.73
CA TYR A 45 34.04 -3.41 -8.78
C TYR A 45 35.05 -3.74 -9.88
N ILE A 46 36.29 -4.06 -9.49
CA ILE A 46 37.24 -4.74 -10.35
C ILE A 46 36.58 -6.09 -10.62
N VAL A 47 35.82 -6.16 -11.72
CA VAL A 47 35.43 -7.43 -12.32
C VAL A 47 36.75 -8.11 -12.63
N PRO A 48 37.08 -9.25 -12.00
CA PRO A 48 38.29 -9.95 -12.39
C PRO A 48 38.20 -10.21 -13.88
N GLU A 49 39.26 -9.86 -14.61
CA GLU A 49 39.43 -10.25 -16.01
C GLU A 49 39.13 -11.75 -16.07
N ILE A 50 38.16 -12.16 -16.90
CA ILE A 50 37.63 -13.52 -16.87
C ILE A 50 38.75 -14.46 -17.29
N ASP A 51 39.45 -15.05 -16.32
CA ASP A 51 40.28 -16.23 -16.53
C ASP A 51 39.33 -17.39 -16.86
N GLY A 52 39.00 -17.57 -18.15
CA GLY A 52 38.32 -18.77 -18.60
C GLY A 52 37.38 -18.59 -19.79
N GLU A 53 37.95 -18.58 -21.00
CA GLU A 53 37.18 -18.97 -22.20
C GLU A 53 36.51 -20.34 -21.99
N ASP A 54 37.17 -21.27 -21.27
CA ASP A 54 36.61 -22.58 -20.92
C ASP A 54 35.39 -22.49 -19.98
N PHE A 55 35.38 -21.55 -19.02
CA PHE A 55 34.25 -21.35 -18.11
C PHE A 55 33.01 -20.85 -18.88
N ILE A 56 33.20 -19.83 -19.73
CA ILE A 56 32.13 -19.28 -20.56
C ILE A 56 31.62 -20.35 -21.53
N ASN A 57 32.50 -21.03 -22.25
CA ASN A 57 32.08 -21.96 -23.30
C ASN A 57 31.47 -23.26 -22.77
N ILE A 58 31.82 -23.71 -21.57
CA ILE A 58 31.34 -25.00 -21.01
C ILE A 58 30.20 -24.81 -19.99
N LEU A 59 30.25 -23.77 -19.15
CA LEU A 59 29.31 -23.62 -18.03
C LEU A 59 28.11 -22.74 -18.38
N SER A 60 28.27 -21.72 -19.24
CA SER A 60 27.17 -20.84 -19.71
C SER A 60 25.96 -21.64 -20.18
N PRO A 61 26.13 -22.57 -21.14
CA PRO A 61 24.98 -23.25 -21.74
C PRO A 61 24.26 -24.11 -20.71
N LYS A 62 25.02 -24.79 -19.84
CA LYS A 62 24.47 -25.68 -18.81
C LYS A 62 23.66 -24.92 -17.75
N ILE A 63 24.12 -23.74 -17.35
CA ILE A 63 23.36 -22.88 -16.42
C ILE A 63 22.07 -22.40 -17.07
N MET A 64 22.14 -21.98 -18.34
CA MET A 64 20.96 -21.53 -19.08
C MET A 64 19.98 -22.66 -19.41
N GLU A 65 20.43 -23.90 -19.55
CA GLU A 65 19.54 -25.06 -19.71
C GLU A 65 18.71 -25.33 -18.45
N LEU A 66 19.28 -25.14 -17.26
CA LEU A 66 18.56 -25.33 -15.99
C LEU A 66 17.43 -24.31 -15.84
N GLN A 67 17.68 -23.07 -16.27
CA GLN A 67 16.65 -22.05 -16.29
C GLN A 67 16.81 -21.17 -17.55
N PRO A 68 16.00 -21.43 -18.60
CA PRO A 68 16.16 -20.72 -19.86
C PRO A 68 15.82 -19.24 -19.68
N PRO A 69 16.67 -18.33 -20.18
CA PRO A 69 16.36 -16.90 -20.19
C PRO A 69 15.08 -16.62 -20.98
N PHE A 70 14.43 -15.51 -20.64
CA PHE A 70 13.25 -15.07 -21.36
C PHE A 70 13.66 -14.31 -22.62
N ASP A 71 13.80 -15.05 -23.71
CA ASP A 71 14.16 -14.50 -25.02
C ASP A 71 12.94 -13.96 -25.77
N LEU A 72 12.96 -12.65 -26.04
CA LEU A 72 11.97 -11.90 -26.82
C LEU A 72 12.36 -11.78 -28.31
N SER A 73 13.63 -12.02 -28.65
CA SER A 73 14.15 -11.81 -30.01
C SER A 73 13.60 -12.79 -31.04
N SER A 74 13.26 -14.01 -30.62
CA SER A 74 12.76 -15.06 -31.51
C SER A 74 11.28 -14.92 -31.87
N TYR A 75 10.60 -13.86 -31.42
CA TYR A 75 9.16 -13.67 -31.58
C TYR A 75 8.84 -12.45 -32.43
N ASN A 76 7.57 -12.35 -32.84
CA ASN A 76 7.08 -11.20 -33.61
C ASN A 76 6.89 -9.98 -32.69
N VAL A 77 7.97 -9.23 -32.48
CA VAL A 77 8.01 -7.96 -31.71
C VAL A 77 8.57 -6.84 -32.59
N SER A 78 8.53 -5.60 -32.11
CA SER A 78 9.10 -4.46 -32.80
C SER A 78 10.60 -4.63 -33.04
N LEU A 79 11.09 -4.09 -34.15
CA LEU A 79 12.50 -4.21 -34.53
C LEU A 79 13.46 -3.72 -33.43
N LYS A 80 13.08 -2.67 -32.68
CA LYS A 80 13.87 -2.15 -31.57
C LYS A 80 13.92 -3.13 -30.39
N CYS A 81 12.78 -3.68 -29.99
CA CYS A 81 12.71 -4.68 -28.93
C CYS A 81 13.50 -5.94 -29.33
N GLN A 82 13.35 -6.38 -30.58
CA GLN A 82 14.09 -7.53 -31.12
C GLN A 82 15.59 -7.30 -31.02
N GLN A 83 16.10 -6.20 -31.58
CA GLN A 83 17.54 -5.88 -31.58
C GLN A 83 18.11 -5.76 -30.15
N SER A 84 17.41 -5.09 -29.24
CA SER A 84 17.87 -4.98 -27.85
C SER A 84 17.83 -6.31 -27.10
N SER A 85 16.86 -7.17 -27.43
CA SER A 85 16.76 -8.52 -26.87
C SER A 85 17.86 -9.43 -27.41
N GLU A 86 18.20 -9.31 -28.70
CA GLU A 86 19.35 -10.01 -29.30
C GLU A 86 20.66 -9.56 -28.63
N GLU A 87 20.84 -8.25 -28.43
CA GLU A 87 22.01 -7.72 -27.71
C GLU A 87 22.09 -8.30 -26.28
N PHE A 88 20.98 -8.31 -25.55
CA PHE A 88 20.88 -8.93 -24.23
C PHE A 88 21.27 -10.41 -24.24
N MET A 89 20.74 -11.20 -25.18
CA MET A 89 21.04 -12.63 -25.29
C MET A 89 22.51 -12.89 -25.65
N ILE A 90 23.10 -12.11 -26.55
CA ILE A 90 24.52 -12.22 -26.92
C ILE A 90 25.41 -11.90 -25.71
N ALA A 91 25.11 -10.83 -24.98
CA ALA A 91 25.86 -10.43 -23.79
C ALA A 91 25.71 -11.45 -22.65
N LEU A 92 24.52 -12.01 -22.48
CA LEU A 92 24.25 -13.04 -21.50
C LEU A 92 25.07 -14.31 -21.79
N ASN A 93 25.15 -14.74 -23.04
CA ASN A 93 25.98 -15.88 -23.46
C ASN A 93 27.47 -15.66 -23.17
N LYS A 94 27.93 -14.41 -23.24
CA LYS A 94 29.29 -13.98 -22.90
C LYS A 94 29.52 -13.79 -21.40
N PHE A 95 28.52 -14.02 -20.55
CA PHE A 95 28.56 -13.73 -19.11
C PHE A 95 28.91 -12.27 -18.79
N GLU A 96 28.48 -11.33 -19.62
CA GLU A 96 28.64 -9.90 -19.31
C GLU A 96 27.82 -9.55 -18.06
N LEU A 97 28.42 -8.81 -17.12
CA LEU A 97 27.85 -8.59 -15.79
C LEU A 97 26.47 -7.91 -15.83
N TRP A 98 26.26 -6.94 -16.71
CA TRP A 98 24.97 -6.25 -16.84
C TRP A 98 23.86 -7.20 -17.32
N ALA A 99 24.18 -8.13 -18.23
CA ALA A 99 23.22 -9.10 -18.73
C ALA A 99 22.91 -10.16 -17.65
N LEU A 100 23.93 -10.61 -16.91
CA LEU A 100 23.73 -11.49 -15.76
C LEU A 100 22.85 -10.83 -14.69
N ARG A 101 23.04 -9.53 -14.42
CA ARG A 101 22.17 -8.79 -13.50
C ARG A 101 20.71 -8.75 -13.95
N MET A 102 20.42 -8.51 -15.24
CA MET A 102 19.04 -8.56 -15.74
C MET A 102 18.44 -9.98 -15.66
N TYR A 103 19.21 -11.00 -16.01
CA TYR A 103 18.80 -12.40 -15.89
C TYR A 103 18.55 -12.79 -14.43
N ASP A 104 19.45 -12.41 -13.52
CA ASP A 104 19.37 -12.64 -12.07
C ASP A 104 18.26 -11.82 -11.39
N ALA A 105 17.90 -10.67 -11.94
CA ALA A 105 16.80 -9.86 -11.45
C ALA A 105 15.41 -10.40 -11.87
N SER A 106 15.31 -11.15 -12.97
CA SER A 106 14.03 -11.74 -13.41
C SER A 106 13.53 -12.84 -12.47
N ALA A 107 12.23 -13.14 -12.43
CA ALA A 107 11.70 -14.16 -11.52
C ALA A 107 12.18 -15.60 -11.86
N LYS A 108 12.33 -16.43 -10.81
CA LYS A 108 12.76 -17.84 -10.85
C LYS A 108 11.65 -18.74 -10.32
N LEU A 109 11.67 -20.02 -10.70
CA LEU A 109 10.82 -21.02 -10.06
C LEU A 109 11.33 -21.30 -8.65
N THR A 110 10.45 -21.22 -7.65
CA THR A 110 10.82 -21.44 -6.24
C THR A 110 10.16 -22.69 -5.68
N SER A 111 10.63 -23.10 -4.50
CA SER A 111 9.99 -24.17 -3.72
C SER A 111 8.69 -23.69 -3.07
N GLY A 112 7.79 -24.61 -2.72
CA GLY A 112 6.57 -24.28 -1.99
C GLY A 112 5.39 -23.84 -2.85
N ILE A 113 5.41 -24.10 -4.16
CA ILE A 113 4.28 -23.82 -5.08
C ILE A 113 2.97 -24.39 -4.52
N LEU A 114 2.95 -25.64 -4.07
CA LEU A 114 1.75 -26.28 -3.51
C LEU A 114 1.33 -25.73 -2.13
N ASN A 115 2.15 -24.90 -1.49
CA ASN A 115 1.80 -24.12 -0.30
C ASN A 115 1.45 -22.66 -0.65
N GLY A 116 1.33 -22.34 -1.94
CA GLY A 116 0.95 -21.02 -2.42
C GLY A 116 2.08 -20.06 -2.74
N ASN A 117 3.34 -20.54 -2.79
CA ASN A 117 4.50 -19.71 -3.16
C ASN A 117 4.59 -19.46 -4.67
N VAL A 118 3.52 -18.93 -5.26
CA VAL A 118 3.43 -18.72 -6.71
C VAL A 118 3.90 -17.34 -7.15
N ASN A 119 3.82 -16.34 -6.26
CA ASN A 119 4.21 -14.96 -6.60
C ASN A 119 5.72 -14.82 -6.54
N GLN A 120 6.33 -14.41 -7.65
CA GLN A 120 7.77 -14.23 -7.80
C GLN A 120 8.06 -12.84 -8.36
N PHE A 121 8.60 -11.96 -7.51
CA PHE A 121 8.89 -10.57 -7.87
C PHE A 121 10.30 -10.35 -8.41
N GLY A 122 11.16 -11.38 -8.42
CA GLY A 122 12.56 -11.20 -8.79
C GLY A 122 13.25 -10.17 -7.88
N ASP A 123 14.33 -9.57 -8.38
CA ASP A 123 15.03 -8.48 -7.72
C ASP A 123 14.72 -7.16 -8.44
N PHE A 124 13.79 -6.40 -7.87
CA PHE A 124 13.30 -5.15 -8.43
C PHE A 124 14.41 -4.10 -8.54
N ASP A 125 15.16 -3.90 -7.46
CA ASP A 125 16.19 -2.88 -7.37
C ASP A 125 17.38 -3.22 -8.28
N GLN A 126 17.83 -4.49 -8.30
CA GLN A 126 18.88 -4.95 -9.20
C GLN A 126 18.51 -4.73 -10.68
N CYS A 127 17.25 -4.96 -11.06
CA CYS A 127 16.81 -4.70 -12.43
C CYS A 127 16.93 -3.22 -12.78
N LEU A 128 16.37 -2.32 -11.96
CA LEU A 128 16.35 -0.88 -12.25
C LEU A 128 17.73 -0.22 -12.15
N GLU A 129 18.59 -0.72 -11.26
CA GLU A 129 19.94 -0.20 -11.08
C GLU A 129 20.95 -0.72 -12.12
N THR A 130 20.56 -1.68 -12.97
CA THR A 130 21.45 -2.22 -14.00
C THR A 130 21.82 -1.16 -15.04
N ILE A 131 23.12 -0.89 -15.15
CA ILE A 131 23.70 0.04 -16.12
C ILE A 131 24.21 -0.75 -17.32
N ILE A 132 23.75 -0.39 -18.51
CA ILE A 132 24.15 -1.02 -19.77
C ILE A 132 25.25 -0.18 -20.40
N GLU A 133 26.43 -0.76 -20.60
CA GLU A 133 27.67 -0.05 -20.97
C GLU A 133 27.53 0.80 -22.23
N LYS A 134 26.91 0.26 -23.28
CA LYS A 134 26.70 0.96 -24.55
C LYS A 134 25.57 1.99 -24.52
N LYS A 135 24.79 2.04 -23.43
CA LYS A 135 23.58 2.88 -23.28
C LYS A 135 22.61 2.78 -24.46
N SER A 136 22.54 1.63 -25.13
CA SER A 136 21.63 1.37 -26.24
C SER A 136 20.16 1.33 -25.79
N PHE A 137 19.93 0.87 -24.56
CA PHE A 137 18.63 0.86 -23.87
C PHE A 137 18.86 0.91 -22.35
N GLN A 138 17.77 0.90 -21.57
CA GLN A 138 17.79 0.75 -20.11
C GLN A 138 17.11 -0.56 -19.71
N ALA A 139 17.47 -1.12 -18.55
CA ALA A 139 16.71 -2.24 -17.99
C ALA A 139 15.32 -1.76 -17.54
N GLN A 140 14.30 -2.58 -17.82
CA GLN A 140 12.92 -2.34 -17.48
C GLN A 140 12.37 -3.52 -16.68
N TYR A 141 11.90 -3.23 -15.47
CA TYR A 141 11.21 -4.19 -14.63
C TYR A 141 9.74 -4.25 -15.02
N CYS A 142 9.19 -5.42 -15.31
CA CYS A 142 7.77 -5.62 -15.60
C CYS A 142 7.18 -6.73 -14.73
N LEU A 143 6.04 -6.47 -14.09
CA LEU A 143 5.28 -7.49 -13.37
C LEU A 143 4.08 -7.98 -14.19
N ALA A 144 4.07 -9.27 -14.55
CA ALA A 144 2.99 -9.92 -15.26
C ALA A 144 2.02 -10.63 -14.30
N TYR A 145 0.74 -10.65 -14.66
CA TYR A 145 -0.31 -11.40 -13.98
C TYR A 145 -0.74 -12.57 -14.86
N ILE A 146 -0.63 -13.79 -14.34
CA ILE A 146 -0.92 -15.03 -15.06
C ILE A 146 -2.04 -15.75 -14.32
N GLN A 147 -3.17 -15.97 -15.00
CA GLN A 147 -4.34 -16.66 -14.45
C GLN A 147 -4.45 -18.07 -15.07
N PRO A 148 -4.14 -19.15 -14.32
CA PRO A 148 -4.29 -20.51 -14.81
C PRO A 148 -5.76 -20.95 -14.73
N SER A 149 -6.30 -21.46 -15.83
CA SER A 149 -7.59 -22.13 -15.91
C SER A 149 -7.40 -23.59 -16.32
N VAL A 150 -7.97 -24.52 -15.56
CA VAL A 150 -7.87 -25.96 -15.81
C VAL A 150 -9.21 -26.47 -16.29
N SER A 151 -9.21 -27.27 -17.36
CA SER A 151 -10.43 -27.90 -17.87
C SER A 151 -11.06 -28.82 -16.81
N SER A 152 -12.39 -28.78 -16.69
CA SER A 152 -13.17 -29.52 -15.69
C SER A 152 -12.97 -31.04 -15.74
N ASN A 153 -12.50 -31.57 -16.87
CA ASN A 153 -12.20 -32.99 -17.07
C ASN A 153 -11.00 -33.47 -16.22
N PHE A 154 -10.11 -32.56 -15.80
CA PHE A 154 -8.87 -32.92 -15.09
C PHE A 154 -8.94 -32.60 -13.59
N LYS A 155 -9.65 -33.44 -12.81
CA LYS A 155 -9.86 -33.24 -11.36
C LYS A 155 -8.56 -33.08 -10.55
N TYR A 156 -7.55 -33.90 -10.83
CA TYR A 156 -6.27 -33.83 -10.11
C TYR A 156 -5.50 -32.53 -10.42
N LEU A 157 -5.46 -32.10 -11.69
CA LEU A 157 -4.85 -30.83 -12.06
C LEU A 157 -5.59 -29.65 -11.42
N ASN A 158 -6.91 -29.71 -11.32
CA ASN A 158 -7.68 -28.67 -10.64
C ASN A 158 -7.39 -28.64 -9.13
N TYR A 159 -7.15 -29.80 -8.50
CA TYR A 159 -6.70 -29.87 -7.11
C TYR A 159 -5.31 -29.25 -6.93
N LEU A 160 -4.35 -29.55 -7.82
CA LEU A 160 -3.02 -28.94 -7.80
C LEU A 160 -3.09 -27.42 -8.01
N ARG A 161 -3.91 -26.95 -8.95
CA ARG A 161 -4.18 -25.51 -9.16
C ARG A 161 -4.72 -24.86 -7.89
N THR A 162 -5.68 -25.52 -7.23
CA THR A 162 -6.28 -25.04 -6.00
C THR A 162 -5.24 -24.90 -4.88
N LEU A 163 -4.36 -25.89 -4.72
CA LEU A 163 -3.25 -25.81 -3.75
C LEU A 163 -2.26 -24.69 -4.11
N ALA A 164 -1.87 -24.61 -5.39
CA ALA A 164 -0.95 -23.59 -5.87
C ALA A 164 -1.48 -22.15 -5.66
N LEU A 165 -2.79 -21.96 -5.77
CA LEU A 165 -3.45 -20.68 -5.51
C LEU A 165 -3.95 -20.52 -4.08
N SER A 166 -3.52 -21.38 -3.14
CA SER A 166 -3.92 -21.33 -1.72
C SER A 166 -5.44 -21.32 -1.52
N PHE A 167 -6.12 -22.20 -2.23
CA PHE A 167 -7.58 -22.36 -2.28
C PHE A 167 -8.35 -21.14 -2.79
N GLU A 168 -7.69 -20.18 -3.44
CA GLU A 168 -8.31 -18.97 -3.96
C GLU A 168 -9.17 -18.30 -2.88
N ALA A 169 -8.52 -17.84 -1.81
CA ALA A 169 -9.19 -17.15 -0.69
C ALA A 169 -10.20 -16.11 -1.18
N TYR A 170 -9.87 -15.42 -2.27
CA TYR A 170 -10.76 -14.56 -3.03
C TYR A 170 -10.70 -14.94 -4.52
N LYS A 171 -11.85 -15.25 -5.12
CA LYS A 171 -11.91 -15.38 -6.58
C LYS A 171 -11.80 -14.01 -7.20
N SER A 172 -10.78 -13.82 -8.04
CA SER A 172 -10.48 -12.54 -8.66
C SER A 172 -10.35 -12.65 -10.17
N LYS A 173 -10.88 -11.65 -10.87
CA LYS A 173 -10.69 -11.41 -12.31
C LYS A 173 -9.69 -10.28 -12.54
N PHE A 174 -9.28 -10.09 -13.80
CA PHE A 174 -8.35 -9.03 -14.17
C PHE A 174 -8.95 -7.63 -13.98
N GLU A 175 -10.25 -7.50 -14.25
CA GLU A 175 -11.01 -6.25 -14.15
C GLU A 175 -11.28 -5.82 -12.70
N ASP A 176 -11.15 -6.74 -11.74
CA ASP A 176 -11.45 -6.46 -10.34
C ASP A 176 -10.49 -5.41 -9.74
N PRO A 177 -11.00 -4.48 -8.91
CA PRO A 177 -10.23 -3.36 -8.37
C PRO A 177 -9.14 -3.85 -7.41
N SER A 178 -7.89 -3.67 -7.83
CA SER A 178 -6.69 -4.24 -7.16
C SER A 178 -6.33 -3.57 -5.82
N HIS A 179 -6.96 -2.44 -5.50
CA HIS A 179 -6.72 -1.68 -4.26
C HIS A 179 -7.69 -2.05 -3.13
N VAL A 180 -8.68 -2.92 -3.40
CA VAL A 180 -9.75 -3.28 -2.45
C VAL A 180 -9.51 -4.66 -1.85
N VAL A 181 -9.24 -5.66 -2.68
CA VAL A 181 -8.98 -7.05 -2.27
C VAL A 181 -7.75 -7.59 -3.01
N PRO A 182 -6.91 -8.41 -2.36
CA PRO A 182 -5.80 -9.06 -3.03
C PRO A 182 -6.30 -10.04 -4.11
N LYS A 183 -5.65 -10.01 -5.29
CA LYS A 183 -5.92 -10.95 -6.36
C LYS A 183 -5.28 -12.30 -6.06
N THR A 184 -6.08 -13.28 -5.66
CA THR A 184 -5.55 -14.60 -5.23
C THR A 184 -5.66 -15.70 -6.29
N SER A 185 -6.45 -15.46 -7.33
CA SER A 185 -6.56 -16.37 -8.49
C SER A 185 -5.47 -16.15 -9.55
N GLN A 186 -4.52 -15.25 -9.29
CA GLN A 186 -3.48 -14.85 -10.25
C GLN A 186 -2.09 -15.09 -9.67
N ILE A 187 -1.18 -15.49 -10.55
CA ILE A 187 0.24 -15.66 -10.29
C ILE A 187 0.93 -14.37 -10.74
N GLN A 188 1.72 -13.77 -9.86
CA GLN A 188 2.52 -12.60 -10.18
C GLN A 188 3.94 -13.04 -10.54
N TRP A 189 4.42 -12.66 -11.73
CA TRP A 189 5.74 -13.07 -12.23
C TRP A 189 6.51 -11.90 -12.83
N ALA A 190 7.69 -11.61 -12.30
CA ALA A 190 8.52 -10.50 -12.72
C ALA A 190 9.47 -10.84 -13.88
N PHE A 191 9.69 -9.85 -14.74
CA PHE A 191 10.64 -9.91 -15.85
C PHE A 191 11.50 -8.65 -15.84
N CYS A 192 12.81 -8.81 -16.06
CA CYS A 192 13.72 -7.70 -16.34
C CYS A 192 14.09 -7.76 -17.82
N ILE A 193 13.53 -6.84 -18.62
CA ILE A 193 13.61 -6.82 -20.08
C ILE A 193 14.20 -5.50 -20.58
N PRO A 194 14.60 -5.39 -21.85
CA PRO A 194 14.99 -4.11 -22.44
C PRO A 194 13.86 -3.07 -22.43
N SER A 195 14.16 -1.82 -22.11
CA SER A 195 13.20 -0.69 -22.09
C SER A 195 12.63 -0.33 -23.47
N THR A 196 13.19 -0.89 -24.54
CA THR A 196 12.67 -0.76 -25.91
C THR A 196 11.47 -1.68 -26.16
N CYS A 197 11.27 -2.69 -25.32
CA CYS A 197 10.12 -3.58 -25.36
C CYS A 197 8.94 -2.98 -24.59
N THR A 198 7.74 -3.17 -25.11
CA THR A 198 6.49 -2.68 -24.52
C THR A 198 5.81 -3.77 -23.68
N HIS A 199 4.96 -3.34 -22.75
CA HIS A 199 4.12 -4.24 -21.95
C HIS A 199 3.24 -5.15 -22.82
N GLU A 200 2.71 -4.65 -23.95
CA GLU A 200 1.91 -5.43 -24.90
C GLU A 200 2.72 -6.54 -25.58
N GLU A 201 3.97 -6.23 -26.00
CA GLU A 201 4.88 -7.22 -26.58
C GLU A 201 5.24 -8.31 -25.58
N LEU A 202 5.56 -7.93 -24.33
CA LEU A 202 5.81 -8.90 -23.25
C LEU A 202 4.58 -9.79 -23.03
N GLN A 203 3.38 -9.21 -22.94
CA GLN A 203 2.13 -9.96 -22.77
C GLN A 203 1.92 -10.95 -23.91
N HIS A 204 2.07 -10.50 -25.17
CA HIS A 204 1.87 -11.35 -26.35
C HIS A 204 2.85 -12.53 -26.37
N VAL A 205 4.15 -12.27 -26.17
CA VAL A 205 5.18 -13.32 -26.18
C VAL A 205 5.00 -14.29 -25.03
N LEU A 206 4.72 -13.81 -23.83
CA LEU A 206 4.48 -14.66 -22.66
C LEU A 206 3.25 -15.56 -22.88
N GLN A 207 2.16 -15.00 -23.40
CA GLN A 207 0.95 -15.73 -23.75
C GLN A 207 1.21 -16.84 -24.79
N GLN A 208 2.02 -16.56 -25.80
CA GLN A 208 2.41 -17.54 -26.83
C GLN A 208 3.31 -18.64 -26.25
N LYS A 209 4.29 -18.29 -25.42
CA LYS A 209 5.22 -19.23 -24.77
C LYS A 209 4.47 -20.19 -23.85
N LEU A 210 3.53 -19.70 -23.03
CA LEU A 210 2.70 -20.53 -22.14
C LEU A 210 1.77 -21.48 -22.91
N LYS A 211 1.16 -21.01 -24.01
CA LYS A 211 0.34 -21.85 -24.89
C LYS A 211 1.12 -22.97 -25.58
N THR A 212 2.41 -22.74 -25.87
CA THR A 212 3.29 -23.73 -26.48
C THR A 212 3.81 -24.73 -25.46
N PHE A 213 4.09 -24.27 -24.23
CA PHE A 213 4.62 -25.10 -23.16
C PHE A 213 3.64 -26.15 -22.64
N ILE A 214 2.33 -25.81 -22.56
CA ILE A 214 1.29 -26.75 -22.13
C ILE A 214 0.34 -27.05 -23.28
N ASN A 215 0.18 -28.33 -23.61
CA ASN A 215 -0.80 -28.79 -24.60
C ASN A 215 -2.19 -28.22 -24.24
N SER A 216 -2.73 -27.35 -25.11
CA SER A 216 -3.75 -26.34 -24.79
C SER A 216 -5.11 -26.91 -24.38
N SER A 217 -5.27 -28.23 -24.37
CA SER A 217 -6.48 -28.95 -23.95
C SER A 217 -6.59 -29.15 -22.42
N MET A 218 -5.48 -29.08 -21.67
CA MET A 218 -5.48 -29.36 -20.22
C MET A 218 -5.53 -28.11 -19.34
N ILE A 219 -4.65 -27.14 -19.63
CA ILE A 219 -4.48 -25.90 -18.86
C ILE A 219 -4.39 -24.76 -19.87
N ASN A 220 -5.21 -23.73 -19.67
CA ASN A 220 -5.08 -22.46 -20.36
C ASN A 220 -4.53 -21.42 -19.38
N PHE A 221 -3.70 -20.50 -19.87
CA PHE A 221 -3.21 -19.38 -19.09
C PHE A 221 -3.65 -18.11 -19.77
N ASP A 222 -4.30 -17.23 -19.02
CA ASP A 222 -4.59 -15.89 -19.48
C ASP A 222 -3.57 -14.94 -18.85
N VAL A 223 -2.98 -14.05 -19.65
CA VAL A 223 -1.89 -13.17 -19.25
C VAL A 223 -2.30 -11.72 -19.41
N GLU A 224 -2.07 -10.92 -18.36
CA GLU A 224 -2.22 -9.47 -18.38
C GLU A 224 -0.91 -8.80 -17.90
N VAL A 225 -0.41 -7.84 -18.67
CA VAL A 225 0.71 -6.98 -18.28
C VAL A 225 0.25 -5.53 -18.40
N LYS A 226 0.08 -4.85 -17.27
CA LYS A 226 -0.34 -3.45 -17.24
C LYS A 226 0.85 -2.52 -17.46
N LYS A 227 0.63 -1.43 -18.20
CA LYS A 227 1.67 -0.43 -18.49
C LYS A 227 2.32 0.12 -17.22
N GLU A 228 1.52 0.37 -16.18
CA GLU A 228 1.97 0.94 -14.90
C GLU A 228 2.85 -0.02 -14.10
N MET A 229 2.84 -1.32 -14.45
CA MET A 229 3.63 -2.35 -13.79
C MET A 229 4.99 -2.56 -14.46
N CYS A 230 5.23 -1.87 -15.57
CA CYS A 230 6.51 -1.82 -16.27
C CYS A 230 7.24 -0.51 -15.94
N GLN A 231 8.29 -0.61 -15.13
CA GLN A 231 9.03 0.50 -14.54
C GLN A 231 10.46 0.54 -15.08
N ILE A 232 10.96 1.75 -15.31
CA ILE A 232 12.35 2.03 -15.68
C ILE A 232 12.95 2.98 -14.64
N ARG A 233 14.28 3.03 -14.57
CA ARG A 233 14.96 4.01 -13.72
C ARG A 233 14.73 5.43 -14.25
N GLU A 234 13.88 6.19 -13.57
CA GLU A 234 13.64 7.59 -13.91
C GLU A 234 14.82 8.46 -13.45
N GLU A 235 15.55 9.05 -14.39
CA GLU A 235 16.62 10.01 -14.09
C GLU A 235 16.09 11.34 -13.52
N SER A 236 14.82 11.70 -13.81
CA SER A 236 14.16 12.86 -13.22
C SER A 236 12.65 12.68 -13.09
N LYS A 237 12.13 12.65 -11.86
CA LYS A 237 10.68 12.63 -11.59
C LYS A 237 10.06 13.99 -11.94
N LYS A 238 9.10 14.02 -12.86
CA LYS A 238 8.32 15.22 -13.17
C LYS A 238 7.09 15.28 -12.28
N TYR A 239 7.06 16.22 -11.34
CA TYR A 239 5.90 16.43 -10.47
C TYR A 239 4.79 17.20 -11.17
N ASP A 240 3.56 16.70 -11.06
CA ASP A 240 2.35 17.41 -11.45
C ASP A 240 2.12 18.66 -10.58
N LEU A 241 1.24 19.55 -11.04
CA LEU A 241 0.93 20.78 -10.32
C LEU A 241 0.38 20.50 -8.92
N GLY A 242 -0.47 19.48 -8.76
CA GLY A 242 -1.05 19.10 -7.48
C GLY A 242 0.01 18.69 -6.47
N THR A 243 0.95 17.85 -6.88
CA THR A 243 2.08 17.43 -6.05
C THR A 243 2.98 18.60 -5.64
N LYS A 244 3.29 19.53 -6.56
CA LYS A 244 4.08 20.72 -6.21
C LYS A 244 3.36 21.58 -5.16
N LEU A 245 2.06 21.83 -5.34
CA LEU A 245 1.25 22.58 -4.38
C LEU A 245 1.18 21.90 -3.01
N ALA A 246 1.03 20.57 -2.99
CA ALA A 246 1.04 19.78 -1.76
C ALA A 246 2.38 19.89 -1.02
N LEU A 247 3.51 19.79 -1.72
CA LEU A 247 4.84 19.95 -1.13
C LEU A 247 5.05 21.36 -0.56
N TYR A 248 4.65 22.41 -1.28
CA TYR A 248 4.73 23.78 -0.79
C TYR A 248 3.85 23.99 0.45
N PHE A 249 2.66 23.40 0.48
CA PHE A 249 1.77 23.46 1.64
C PHE A 249 2.38 22.77 2.87
N VAL A 250 2.93 21.56 2.72
CA VAL A 250 3.59 20.84 3.82
C VAL A 250 4.81 21.62 4.32
N ALA A 251 5.63 22.16 3.42
CA ALA A 251 6.78 22.99 3.77
C ALA A 251 6.36 24.26 4.51
N PHE A 252 5.26 24.90 4.10
CA PHE A 252 4.69 26.07 4.77
C PHE A 252 4.19 25.75 6.19
N VAL A 253 3.46 24.65 6.38
CA VAL A 253 3.01 24.21 7.72
C VAL A 253 4.19 23.88 8.61
N ALA A 254 5.21 23.19 8.09
CA ALA A 254 6.44 22.89 8.82
C ALA A 254 7.17 24.18 9.25
N LEU A 255 7.28 25.16 8.34
CA LEU A 255 7.89 26.46 8.64
C LEU A 255 7.14 27.20 9.75
N ILE A 256 5.81 27.26 9.68
CA ILE A 256 4.99 27.90 10.73
C ILE A 256 5.17 27.17 12.06
N ALA A 257 5.17 25.84 12.07
CA ALA A 257 5.36 25.07 13.29
C ALA A 257 6.73 25.34 13.92
N LEU A 258 7.79 25.43 13.12
CA LEU A 258 9.14 25.78 13.58
C LEU A 258 9.20 27.21 14.14
N LEU A 259 8.64 28.19 13.42
CA LEU A 259 8.60 29.59 13.87
C LEU A 259 7.78 29.76 15.15
N SER A 260 6.65 29.06 15.27
CA SER A 260 5.79 29.07 16.45
C SER A 260 6.48 28.43 17.66
N THR A 261 7.19 27.32 17.45
CA THR A 261 7.97 26.65 18.51
C THR A 261 9.16 27.50 18.95
N PHE A 262 9.82 28.17 18.02
CA PHE A 262 10.90 29.12 18.32
C PHE A 262 10.36 30.30 19.13
N TYR A 263 9.24 30.92 18.71
CA TYR A 263 8.61 32.00 19.44
C TYR A 263 8.26 31.60 20.88
N GLU A 264 7.64 30.43 21.11
CA GLU A 264 7.33 29.96 22.46
C GLU A 264 8.60 29.76 23.31
N THR A 265 9.69 29.26 22.72
CA THR A 265 10.91 28.92 23.45
C THR A 265 11.68 30.15 23.90
N TYR A 266 11.68 31.22 23.10
CA TYR A 266 12.47 32.43 23.37
C TYR A 266 11.64 33.60 23.92
N SER A 267 10.31 33.57 23.81
CA SER A 267 9.44 34.59 24.40
C SER A 267 9.22 34.34 25.89
N ALA A 268 9.36 35.40 26.70
CA ALA A 268 9.06 35.34 28.13
C ALA A 268 7.60 34.93 28.37
N SER A 269 7.39 33.98 29.30
CA SER A 269 6.09 33.32 29.56
C SER A 269 4.91 34.27 29.78
N GLU A 270 5.14 35.48 30.29
CA GLU A 270 4.08 36.48 30.55
C GLU A 270 3.65 37.26 29.30
N SER A 271 4.40 37.15 28.19
CA SER A 271 4.19 37.92 26.94
C SER A 271 3.76 37.07 25.74
N GLN A 272 3.47 35.78 25.96
CA GLN A 272 3.18 34.84 24.89
C GLN A 272 1.77 35.06 24.32
N ASN A 273 1.70 35.34 23.02
CA ASN A 273 0.42 35.43 22.31
C ASN A 273 -0.11 34.02 21.96
N GLU A 274 -1.38 33.76 22.28
CA GLU A 274 -2.04 32.47 22.05
C GLU A 274 -2.05 32.06 20.57
N TRP A 275 -2.23 33.03 19.66
CA TRP A 275 -2.25 32.77 18.21
C TRP A 275 -0.88 32.38 17.66
N LEU A 276 0.19 32.97 18.20
CA LEU A 276 1.56 32.68 17.77
C LEU A 276 2.09 31.36 18.33
N THR A 277 1.46 30.82 19.38
CA THR A 277 1.80 29.51 19.96
C THR A 277 0.89 28.38 19.48
N ALA A 278 -0.11 28.67 18.63
CA ALA A 278 -1.09 27.69 18.17
C ALA A 278 -0.47 26.52 17.39
N PHE A 279 0.60 26.76 16.62
CA PHE A 279 1.31 25.73 15.85
C PHE A 279 2.58 25.22 16.56
N SER A 280 2.82 25.61 17.81
CA SER A 280 4.04 25.20 18.52
C SER A 280 4.01 23.71 18.79
N LEU A 281 5.06 23.02 18.35
CA LEU A 281 5.20 21.57 18.54
C LEU A 281 5.31 21.24 20.03
N LYS A 282 5.99 22.09 20.82
CA LYS A 282 6.20 21.87 22.25
C LYS A 282 4.88 21.91 23.03
N LYS A 283 4.09 22.98 22.86
CA LYS A 283 2.77 23.13 23.47
C LYS A 283 1.83 22.01 23.04
N ASN A 284 1.67 21.79 21.73
CA ASN A 284 0.77 20.77 21.21
C ASN A 284 1.17 19.35 21.63
N LEU A 285 2.47 19.04 21.74
CA LEU A 285 2.93 17.74 22.22
C LEU A 285 2.62 17.55 23.72
N LYS A 286 2.81 18.60 24.54
CA LYS A 286 2.45 18.58 25.96
C LYS A 286 0.95 18.40 26.14
N ASP A 287 0.13 19.11 25.37
CA ASP A 287 -1.32 19.01 25.42
C ASP A 287 -1.81 17.63 24.95
N MET A 288 -1.21 17.07 23.89
CA MET A 288 -1.53 15.73 23.39
C MET A 288 -1.16 14.61 24.38
N MET A 289 -0.07 14.78 25.14
CA MET A 289 0.37 13.83 26.15
C MET A 289 -0.30 14.06 27.53
N SER A 290 -1.18 15.04 27.65
CA SER A 290 -1.92 15.30 28.89
C SER A 290 -2.91 14.18 29.19
N ILE A 291 -2.95 13.75 30.47
CA ILE A 291 -3.87 12.72 30.99
C ILE A 291 -4.98 13.38 31.83
N GLU A 292 -5.05 14.72 31.83
CA GLU A 292 -6.06 15.46 32.58
C GLU A 292 -7.46 15.23 32.00
N VAL A 293 -8.39 14.75 32.83
CA VAL A 293 -9.79 14.56 32.45
C VAL A 293 -10.57 15.84 32.78
N PRO A 294 -11.17 16.52 31.77
CA PRO A 294 -11.94 17.74 32.01
C PRO A 294 -13.13 17.51 32.95
N LYS A 295 -13.46 18.53 33.76
CA LYS A 295 -14.62 18.46 34.67
C LYS A 295 -15.92 18.30 33.86
N GLY A 296 -16.66 17.22 34.13
CA GLY A 296 -17.93 16.91 33.46
C GLY A 296 -17.80 15.99 32.24
N ASP A 297 -16.60 15.49 31.95
CA ASP A 297 -16.40 14.44 30.95
C ASP A 297 -16.73 13.05 31.52
N ILE A 298 -17.15 12.13 30.66
CA ILE A 298 -17.40 10.74 31.03
C ILE A 298 -16.09 9.98 30.75
N ALA A 299 -15.47 9.41 31.79
CA ALA A 299 -14.15 8.80 31.64
C ALA A 299 -14.17 7.44 30.90
N SER A 300 -15.21 6.63 31.10
CA SER A 300 -15.27 5.25 30.57
C SER A 300 -15.20 5.12 29.03
N PRO A 301 -15.79 6.01 28.20
CA PRO A 301 -15.65 5.97 26.75
C PRO A 301 -14.22 6.11 26.26
N HIS A 302 -13.32 6.77 27.01
CA HIS A 302 -11.92 6.90 26.59
C HIS A 302 -11.21 5.56 26.56
N GLY A 303 -11.43 4.71 27.57
CA GLY A 303 -10.90 3.33 27.58
C GLY A 303 -11.47 2.48 26.46
N VAL A 304 -12.78 2.56 26.21
CA VAL A 304 -13.43 1.83 25.11
C VAL A 304 -12.88 2.27 23.75
N ARG A 305 -12.68 3.58 23.54
CA ARG A 305 -12.07 4.13 22.32
C ARG A 305 -10.64 3.64 22.15
N PHE A 306 -9.85 3.60 23.22
CA PHE A 306 -8.47 3.13 23.18
C PHE A 306 -8.38 1.68 22.69
N PHE A 307 -9.12 0.76 23.33
CA PHE A 307 -9.12 -0.64 22.90
C PHE A 307 -9.71 -0.83 21.49
N SER A 308 -10.77 -0.10 21.16
CA SER A 308 -11.37 -0.14 19.82
C SER A 308 -10.41 0.39 18.75
N MET A 309 -9.62 1.43 19.05
CA MET A 309 -8.61 1.98 18.15
C MET A 309 -7.49 0.99 17.90
N ILE A 310 -6.95 0.35 18.95
CA ILE A 310 -5.90 -0.68 18.80
C ILE A 310 -6.40 -1.79 17.90
N MET A 311 -7.60 -2.31 18.17
CA MET A 311 -8.15 -3.40 17.38
C MET A 311 -8.48 -2.97 15.94
N LEU A 312 -8.93 -1.74 15.72
CA LEU A 312 -9.14 -1.20 14.37
C LEU A 312 -7.83 -1.10 13.57
N ILE A 313 -6.74 -0.64 14.21
CA ILE A 313 -5.41 -0.59 13.58
C ILE A 313 -4.92 -2.00 13.25
N LEU A 314 -5.02 -2.93 14.19
CA LEU A 314 -4.66 -4.34 13.94
C LEU A 314 -5.50 -4.94 12.81
N SER A 315 -6.78 -4.56 12.74
CA SER A 315 -7.68 -5.02 11.69
C SER A 315 -7.26 -4.57 10.30
N HIS A 316 -7.06 -3.26 10.13
CA HIS A 316 -6.60 -2.73 8.85
C HIS A 316 -5.22 -3.25 8.48
N ARG A 317 -4.30 -3.36 9.45
CA ARG A 317 -2.99 -3.95 9.19
C ARG A 317 -3.08 -5.41 8.75
N SER A 318 -3.99 -6.19 9.33
CA SER A 318 -4.18 -7.59 8.93
C SER A 318 -4.67 -7.73 7.48
N MET A 319 -5.53 -6.81 7.01
CA MET A 319 -5.99 -6.77 5.61
C MET A 319 -4.84 -6.42 4.65
N GLU A 320 -3.99 -5.47 5.00
CA GLU A 320 -2.82 -5.10 4.20
C GLU A 320 -1.81 -6.25 4.05
N VAL A 321 -1.62 -7.04 5.11
CA VAL A 321 -0.70 -8.20 5.08
C VAL A 321 -1.10 -9.21 4.01
N GLU A 322 -2.38 -9.30 3.64
CA GLU A 322 -2.84 -10.23 2.59
C GLU A 322 -2.34 -9.86 1.18
N PHE A 323 -1.93 -8.61 0.96
CA PHE A 323 -1.31 -8.16 -0.29
C PHE A 323 0.17 -8.51 -0.37
N ASN A 324 0.83 -8.75 0.77
CA ASN A 324 2.24 -9.08 0.81
C ASN A 324 2.48 -10.52 0.32
N PRO A 325 3.60 -10.78 -0.37
CA PRO A 325 4.01 -12.14 -0.69
C PRO A 325 4.35 -12.90 0.59
N VAL A 326 3.76 -14.08 0.75
CA VAL A 326 4.10 -15.01 1.83
C VAL A 326 4.42 -16.36 1.21
N ALA A 327 5.59 -16.90 1.49
CA ALA A 327 6.00 -18.21 0.94
C ALA A 327 5.02 -19.33 1.34
N ASN A 328 4.44 -19.27 2.54
CA ASN A 328 3.36 -20.16 2.96
C ASN A 328 2.01 -19.43 2.96
N ARG A 329 1.55 -19.05 1.77
CA ARG A 329 0.25 -18.40 1.58
C ARG A 329 -0.91 -19.31 2.00
N THR A 330 -0.78 -20.63 1.87
CA THR A 330 -1.81 -21.59 2.27
C THR A 330 -2.12 -21.51 3.77
N GLN A 331 -1.11 -21.44 4.62
CA GLN A 331 -1.31 -21.28 6.06
C GLN A 331 -2.00 -19.94 6.39
N MET A 332 -1.63 -18.86 5.68
CA MET A 332 -2.29 -17.57 5.83
C MET A 332 -3.78 -17.67 5.48
N SER A 333 -4.13 -18.27 4.33
CA SER A 333 -5.53 -18.44 3.92
C SER A 333 -6.33 -19.33 4.89
N LEU A 334 -5.72 -20.38 5.45
CA LEU A 334 -6.34 -21.21 6.50
C LEU A 334 -6.55 -20.43 7.80
N MET A 335 -5.61 -19.57 8.18
CA MET A 335 -5.73 -18.70 9.36
C MET A 335 -6.85 -17.68 9.19
N ILE A 336 -6.99 -17.07 8.01
CA ILE A 336 -8.07 -16.13 7.68
C ILE A 336 -9.45 -16.80 7.85
N LYS A 337 -9.56 -18.10 7.54
CA LYS A 337 -10.80 -18.87 7.74
C LYS A 337 -11.10 -19.20 9.21
N SER A 338 -10.11 -19.17 10.10
CA SER A 338 -10.31 -19.52 11.51
C SER A 338 -11.33 -18.58 12.18
N PRO A 339 -12.29 -19.08 12.98
CA PRO A 339 -13.26 -18.22 13.67
C PRO A 339 -12.61 -17.15 14.56
N PHE A 340 -11.44 -17.45 15.13
CA PHE A 340 -10.71 -16.48 15.96
C PHE A 340 -10.18 -15.28 15.16
N SER A 341 -9.87 -15.47 13.87
CA SER A 341 -9.35 -14.40 13.01
C SER A 341 -10.39 -13.31 12.77
N VAL A 342 -11.68 -13.60 12.94
CA VAL A 342 -12.79 -12.64 12.78
C VAL A 342 -12.60 -11.42 13.66
N LEU A 343 -12.11 -11.60 14.89
CA LEU A 343 -11.80 -10.50 15.79
C LEU A 343 -10.75 -9.57 15.17
N LEU A 344 -9.71 -10.12 14.54
CA LEU A 344 -8.69 -9.30 13.91
C LEU A 344 -9.20 -8.70 12.61
N ARG A 345 -9.78 -9.45 11.69
CA ARG A 345 -10.09 -8.96 10.34
C ARG A 345 -11.41 -8.20 10.20
N SER A 346 -12.31 -8.21 11.19
CA SER A 346 -13.63 -7.55 11.08
C SER A 346 -13.57 -6.10 11.57
N SER A 347 -13.07 -5.20 10.73
CA SER A 347 -12.95 -3.76 11.05
C SER A 347 -14.29 -3.11 11.42
N SER A 348 -15.40 -3.61 10.85
CA SER A 348 -16.76 -3.15 11.12
C SER A 348 -17.18 -3.18 12.59
N LEU A 349 -16.72 -4.20 13.35
CA LEU A 349 -17.04 -4.35 14.78
C LEU A 349 -16.51 -3.15 15.60
N TYR A 350 -15.33 -2.67 15.23
CA TYR A 350 -14.67 -1.58 15.93
C TYR A 350 -15.22 -0.22 15.48
N THR A 351 -15.51 -0.06 14.18
CA THR A 351 -16.17 1.16 13.68
C THR A 351 -17.57 1.35 14.28
N ASP A 352 -18.34 0.27 14.46
CA ASP A 352 -19.66 0.32 15.08
C ASP A 352 -19.60 0.83 16.53
N THR A 353 -18.55 0.45 17.27
CA THR A 353 -18.30 0.98 18.61
C THR A 353 -18.08 2.49 18.59
N PHE A 354 -17.31 3.01 17.63
CA PHE A 354 -17.13 4.46 17.47
C PHE A 354 -18.43 5.18 17.11
N LEU A 355 -19.24 4.61 16.19
CA LEU A 355 -20.54 5.17 15.81
C LEU A 355 -21.51 5.21 17.00
N MET A 356 -21.55 4.14 17.80
CA MET A 356 -22.37 4.06 19.01
C MET A 356 -21.96 5.13 20.03
N LEU A 357 -20.65 5.25 20.31
CA LEU A 357 -20.14 6.26 21.26
C LEU A 357 -20.40 7.69 20.76
N SER A 358 -20.26 7.93 19.46
CA SER A 358 -20.59 9.21 18.84
C SER A 358 -22.06 9.58 19.07
N GLY A 359 -22.99 8.67 18.74
CA GLY A 359 -24.43 8.87 18.96
C GLY A 359 -24.79 9.09 20.43
N MET A 360 -24.21 8.29 21.34
CA MET A 360 -24.43 8.40 22.79
C MET A 360 -24.02 9.78 23.32
N LEU A 361 -22.82 10.26 22.95
CA LEU A 361 -22.31 11.55 23.43
C LEU A 361 -23.10 12.74 22.89
N VAL A 362 -23.52 12.67 21.63
CA VAL A 362 -24.40 13.69 21.03
C VAL A 362 -25.74 13.72 21.75
N ALA A 363 -26.36 12.56 22.00
CA ALA A 363 -27.61 12.47 22.75
C ALA A 363 -27.47 13.01 24.19
N TYR A 364 -26.42 12.59 24.91
CA TYR A 364 -26.14 13.05 26.28
C TYR A 364 -25.97 14.57 26.35
N SER A 365 -25.14 15.13 25.46
CA SER A 365 -24.90 16.57 25.39
C SER A 365 -26.17 17.36 25.06
N PHE A 366 -26.92 16.94 24.04
CA PHE A 366 -28.09 17.68 23.56
C PHE A 366 -29.25 17.60 24.56
N ILE A 367 -29.55 16.42 25.10
CA ILE A 367 -30.60 16.26 26.12
C ILE A 367 -30.25 17.08 27.37
N GLY A 368 -28.99 17.03 27.83
CA GLY A 368 -28.55 17.79 29.00
C GLY A 368 -28.58 19.31 28.79
N ARG A 369 -28.46 19.81 27.55
CA ARG A 369 -28.64 21.23 27.22
C ARG A 369 -30.12 21.62 27.16
N LEU A 370 -30.96 20.79 26.53
CA LEU A 370 -32.40 21.01 26.46
C LEU A 370 -33.07 20.99 27.83
N GLN A 371 -32.65 20.07 28.73
CA GLN A 371 -33.12 20.03 30.11
C GLN A 371 -32.75 21.29 30.92
N ARG A 372 -31.65 21.96 30.55
CA ARG A 372 -31.25 23.26 31.12
C ARG A 372 -31.93 24.46 30.44
N GLY A 373 -32.88 24.23 29.54
CA GLY A 373 -33.61 25.28 28.82
C GLY A 373 -32.79 25.99 27.73
N GLN A 374 -31.66 25.41 27.29
CA GLN A 374 -30.84 26.00 26.24
C GLN A 374 -31.38 25.64 24.85
N ASN A 375 -31.45 26.64 23.97
CA ASN A 375 -31.79 26.42 22.57
C ASN A 375 -30.60 25.83 21.80
N ILE A 376 -30.86 24.84 20.96
CA ILE A 376 -29.86 24.20 20.10
C ILE A 376 -30.03 24.73 18.67
N ASN A 377 -29.03 25.47 18.17
CA ASN A 377 -28.98 25.84 16.76
C ASN A 377 -28.30 24.71 15.97
N VAL A 378 -29.11 23.86 15.35
CA VAL A 378 -28.65 22.66 14.61
C VAL A 378 -27.63 23.02 13.53
N LEU A 379 -27.82 24.12 12.79
CA LEU A 379 -26.89 24.55 11.75
C LEU A 379 -25.50 24.89 12.33
N LYS A 380 -25.47 25.55 13.50
CA LYS A 380 -24.22 25.86 14.20
C LYS A 380 -23.49 24.59 14.65
N GLU A 381 -24.22 23.59 15.15
CA GLU A 381 -23.64 22.31 15.57
C GLU A 381 -23.09 21.51 14.37
N ILE A 382 -23.80 21.50 13.24
CA ILE A 382 -23.35 20.88 11.99
C ILE A 382 -22.10 21.59 11.47
N ALA A 383 -22.10 22.93 11.42
CA ALA A 383 -20.93 23.70 10.97
C ALA A 383 -19.72 23.46 11.89
N ALA A 384 -19.91 23.49 13.21
CA ALA A 384 -18.84 23.24 14.17
C ALA A 384 -18.24 21.84 14.00
N ARG A 385 -19.07 20.82 13.75
CA ARG A 385 -18.60 19.45 13.50
C ARG A 385 -17.87 19.32 12.17
N TYR A 386 -18.40 19.94 11.11
CA TYR A 386 -17.79 19.95 9.79
C TYR A 386 -16.40 20.58 9.83
N PHE A 387 -16.27 21.79 10.39
CA PHE A 387 -14.98 22.48 10.51
C PHE A 387 -14.01 21.82 11.48
N ARG A 388 -14.48 20.92 12.36
CA ARG A 388 -13.62 20.10 13.21
C ARG A 388 -13.04 18.89 12.46
N VAL A 389 -13.84 18.23 11.62
CA VAL A 389 -13.48 16.95 11.00
C VAL A 389 -12.79 17.13 9.65
N VAL A 390 -13.22 18.10 8.85
CA VAL A 390 -12.74 18.28 7.48
C VAL A 390 -11.28 18.69 7.41
N PRO A 391 -10.73 19.62 8.22
CA PRO A 391 -9.33 20.00 8.12
C PRO A 391 -8.33 18.85 8.32
N PRO A 392 -8.42 17.99 9.37
CA PRO A 392 -7.49 16.87 9.50
C PRO A 392 -7.69 15.84 8.38
N MET A 393 -8.92 15.62 7.91
CA MET A 393 -9.19 14.76 6.76
C MET A 393 -8.58 15.31 5.47
N ALA A 394 -8.64 16.64 5.25
CA ALA A 394 -8.03 17.30 4.11
C ALA A 394 -6.50 17.13 4.10
N ALA A 395 -5.86 17.26 5.27
CA ALA A 395 -4.43 16.99 5.41
C ALA A 395 -4.08 15.53 5.08
N LEU A 396 -4.89 14.57 5.57
CA LEU A 396 -4.72 13.16 5.26
C LEU A 396 -4.90 12.86 3.75
N LEU A 397 -5.92 13.43 3.12
CA LEU A 397 -6.17 13.28 1.68
C LEU A 397 -5.04 13.87 0.85
N LEU A 398 -4.56 15.06 1.21
CA LEU A 398 -3.42 15.71 0.54
C LEU A 398 -2.17 14.83 0.65
N PHE A 399 -1.87 14.32 1.85
CA PHE A 399 -0.76 13.42 2.07
C PHE A 399 -0.89 12.12 1.26
N GLY A 400 -2.01 11.41 1.39
CA GLY A 400 -2.23 10.12 0.71
C GLY A 400 -2.27 10.23 -0.81
N THR A 401 -2.77 11.35 -1.34
CA THR A 401 -2.89 11.56 -2.79
C THR A 401 -1.57 11.97 -3.42
N PHE A 402 -0.83 12.89 -2.81
CA PHE A 402 0.30 13.55 -3.48
C PHE A 402 1.67 13.25 -2.88
N ILE A 403 1.75 12.99 -1.57
CA ILE A 403 3.02 12.80 -0.87
C ILE A 403 3.36 11.32 -0.74
N LEU A 404 2.39 10.50 -0.32
CA LEU A 404 2.59 9.07 -0.08
C LEU A 404 3.21 8.35 -1.29
N PRO A 405 2.76 8.56 -2.56
CA PRO A 405 3.37 7.90 -3.72
C PRO A 405 4.84 8.25 -3.96
N LEU A 406 5.34 9.35 -3.38
CA LEU A 406 6.74 9.79 -3.50
C LEU A 406 7.68 9.14 -2.49
N LEU A 407 7.14 8.56 -1.41
CA LEU A 407 7.92 8.04 -0.29
C LEU A 407 8.56 6.68 -0.56
N GLY A 408 8.22 6.03 -1.67
CA GLY A 408 8.77 4.74 -2.02
C GLY A 408 8.45 4.33 -3.45
N ASP A 409 8.93 3.14 -3.78
CA ASP A 409 8.79 2.41 -5.02
C ASP A 409 8.85 0.90 -4.72
N GLY A 410 8.60 0.09 -5.74
CA GLY A 410 8.63 -1.36 -5.59
C GLY A 410 7.74 -2.10 -6.57
N PRO A 411 7.79 -3.44 -6.54
CA PRO A 411 7.12 -4.30 -7.51
C PRO A 411 5.59 -4.19 -7.47
N GLN A 412 5.01 -3.94 -6.28
CA GLN A 412 3.58 -3.80 -6.07
C GLN A 412 3.15 -2.35 -5.75
N TRP A 413 4.08 -1.39 -5.71
CA TRP A 413 3.79 -0.02 -5.29
C TRP A 413 2.74 0.65 -6.18
N ASN A 414 2.88 0.47 -7.51
CA ASN A 414 1.94 1.04 -8.48
C ASN A 414 0.54 0.41 -8.42
N MET A 415 0.46 -0.88 -8.07
CA MET A 415 -0.81 -1.60 -7.92
C MET A 415 -1.65 -1.05 -6.75
N LEU A 416 -1.00 -0.65 -5.65
CA LEU A 416 -1.67 -0.23 -4.42
C LEU A 416 -1.68 1.29 -4.25
N ILE A 417 -0.50 1.89 -4.08
CA ILE A 417 -0.36 3.29 -3.67
C ILE A 417 -0.63 4.23 -4.85
N THR A 418 -0.02 3.99 -6.00
CA THR A 418 -0.21 4.85 -7.18
C THR A 418 -1.64 4.76 -7.69
N ASN A 419 -2.21 3.55 -7.79
CA ASN A 419 -3.61 3.37 -8.19
C ASN A 419 -4.58 4.11 -7.24
N GLN A 420 -4.35 4.03 -5.93
CA GLN A 420 -5.18 4.74 -4.94
C GLN A 420 -5.03 6.26 -5.07
N SER A 421 -3.82 6.76 -5.30
CA SER A 421 -3.56 8.17 -5.57
C SER A 421 -4.32 8.68 -6.80
N GLU A 422 -4.33 7.92 -7.90
CA GLU A 422 -5.05 8.30 -9.12
C GLU A 422 -6.57 8.38 -8.91
N ILE A 423 -7.16 7.40 -8.20
CA ILE A 423 -8.59 7.45 -7.81
C ILE A 423 -8.87 8.71 -6.98
N CYS A 424 -7.97 9.03 -6.05
CA CYS A 424 -8.07 10.23 -5.21
C CYS A 424 -7.98 11.53 -6.01
N LYS A 425 -7.09 11.64 -6.99
CA LYS A 425 -7.00 12.82 -7.87
C LYS A 425 -8.32 13.13 -8.60
N GLN A 426 -9.12 12.10 -8.88
CA GLN A 426 -10.41 12.24 -9.56
C GLN A 426 -11.59 12.45 -8.59
N THR A 427 -11.56 11.83 -7.41
CA THR A 427 -12.73 11.71 -6.51
C THR A 427 -12.59 12.44 -5.15
N TRP A 428 -11.48 13.14 -4.91
CA TRP A 428 -11.20 13.82 -3.62
C TRP A 428 -12.35 14.73 -3.13
N TRP A 429 -13.02 15.44 -4.04
CA TRP A 429 -14.10 16.37 -3.73
C TRP A 429 -15.30 15.69 -3.04
N ARG A 430 -15.51 14.39 -3.28
CA ARG A 430 -16.57 13.60 -2.65
C ARG A 430 -16.35 13.43 -1.15
N ASN A 431 -15.09 13.31 -0.71
CA ASN A 431 -14.76 13.25 0.71
C ASN A 431 -15.09 14.57 1.41
N PHE A 432 -14.78 15.72 0.80
CA PHE A 432 -15.12 17.03 1.38
C PHE A 432 -16.62 17.23 1.58
N LEU A 433 -17.44 16.70 0.66
CA LEU A 433 -18.89 16.71 0.78
C LEU A 433 -19.44 15.60 1.69
N MET A 434 -18.59 14.69 2.19
CA MET A 434 -18.96 13.52 3.02
C MET A 434 -19.95 12.55 2.34
N ILE A 435 -19.95 12.50 1.00
CA ILE A 435 -20.87 11.65 0.20
C ILE A 435 -20.18 10.48 -0.50
N HIS A 436 -18.88 10.29 -0.27
CA HIS A 436 -18.07 9.25 -0.94
C HIS A 436 -18.64 7.83 -0.76
N ASN A 437 -19.36 7.56 0.32
CA ASN A 437 -19.98 6.26 0.59
C ASN A 437 -21.11 5.87 -0.38
N TRP A 438 -21.60 6.79 -1.22
CA TRP A 438 -22.74 6.53 -2.11
C TRP A 438 -22.35 6.04 -3.51
N PHE A 439 -21.04 5.98 -3.82
CA PHE A 439 -20.55 5.78 -5.19
C PHE A 439 -19.78 4.45 -5.40
N GLY A 440 -20.07 3.44 -4.58
CA GLY A 440 -19.34 2.16 -4.60
C GLY A 440 -18.00 2.23 -3.88
N PHE A 441 -17.49 1.09 -3.41
CA PHE A 441 -16.27 1.03 -2.57
C PHE A 441 -14.99 1.27 -3.38
N GLU A 442 -14.99 0.83 -4.62
CA GLU A 442 -13.90 0.95 -5.61
C GLU A 442 -13.60 2.38 -6.06
N ASN A 443 -14.54 3.31 -5.83
CA ASN A 443 -14.39 4.72 -6.16
C ASN A 443 -14.19 5.61 -4.92
N ILE A 444 -14.01 5.00 -3.74
CA ILE A 444 -13.74 5.74 -2.50
C ILE A 444 -12.26 6.10 -2.47
N CYS A 445 -11.97 7.40 -2.60
CA CYS A 445 -10.67 7.91 -2.24
C CYS A 445 -10.42 7.69 -0.74
N MET A 446 -9.43 6.85 -0.43
CA MET A 446 -9.07 6.36 0.90
C MET A 446 -10.22 5.59 1.58
N THR A 447 -10.29 4.29 1.32
CA THR A 447 -11.38 3.41 1.79
C THR A 447 -11.64 3.50 3.30
N HIS A 448 -10.62 3.72 4.13
CA HIS A 448 -10.77 3.89 5.58
C HIS A 448 -11.60 5.13 6.00
N THR A 449 -11.79 6.14 5.14
CA THR A 449 -12.61 7.34 5.45
C THR A 449 -14.12 7.05 5.43
N HIS A 450 -14.54 5.85 5.03
CA HIS A 450 -15.96 5.49 4.98
C HIS A 450 -16.68 5.66 6.33
N HIS A 451 -16.00 5.38 7.44
CA HIS A 451 -16.59 5.51 8.77
C HIS A 451 -16.86 6.99 9.13
N VAL A 452 -15.98 7.91 8.71
CA VAL A 452 -16.14 9.36 8.94
C VAL A 452 -17.34 9.90 8.18
N GLY A 453 -17.48 9.52 6.90
CA GLY A 453 -18.64 9.91 6.09
C GLY A 453 -19.96 9.37 6.66
N THR A 454 -19.94 8.13 7.17
CA THR A 454 -21.10 7.51 7.83
C THR A 454 -21.47 8.23 9.12
N ASP A 455 -20.50 8.51 9.98
CA ASP A 455 -20.70 9.22 11.24
C ASP A 455 -21.26 10.64 11.01
N PHE A 456 -20.74 11.35 10.01
CA PHE A 456 -21.27 12.66 9.64
C PHE A 456 -22.71 12.57 9.12
N SER A 457 -23.00 11.61 8.25
CA SER A 457 -24.36 11.40 7.72
C SER A 457 -25.37 11.08 8.84
N LEU A 458 -24.99 10.23 9.80
CA LEU A 458 -25.82 9.93 10.97
C LEU A 458 -25.99 11.16 11.88
N PHE A 459 -24.93 11.97 12.03
CA PHE A 459 -25.01 13.21 12.78
C PHE A 459 -25.97 14.24 12.16
N LEU A 460 -26.17 14.27 10.85
CA LEU A 460 -27.15 15.17 10.24
C LEU A 460 -28.59 14.87 10.70
N ILE A 461 -28.89 13.60 10.99
CA ILE A 461 -30.23 13.14 11.39
C ILE A 461 -30.39 13.17 12.93
N ALA A 462 -29.32 12.92 13.67
CA ALA A 462 -29.34 12.79 15.14
C ALA A 462 -29.98 13.99 15.90
N PRO A 463 -29.65 15.27 15.62
CA PRO A 463 -30.27 16.43 16.26
C PRO A 463 -31.80 16.41 16.17
N PHE A 464 -32.34 16.10 14.99
CA PHE A 464 -33.79 16.05 14.77
C PHE A 464 -34.44 14.94 15.59
N MET A 465 -33.83 13.75 15.61
CA MET A 465 -34.31 12.63 16.42
C MET A 465 -34.29 12.97 17.92
N ILE A 466 -33.22 13.62 18.41
CA ILE A 466 -33.08 14.01 19.82
C ILE A 466 -34.08 15.09 20.22
N MET A 467 -34.30 16.11 19.37
CA MET A 467 -35.32 17.13 19.63
C MET A 467 -36.73 16.52 19.69
N CYS A 468 -37.04 15.58 18.79
CA CYS A 468 -38.30 14.84 18.83
C CYS A 468 -38.42 13.97 20.09
N LEU A 469 -37.33 13.34 20.52
CA LEU A 469 -37.27 12.52 21.73
C LEU A 469 -37.52 13.37 22.98
N HIS A 470 -36.95 14.57 23.05
CA HIS A 470 -37.17 15.50 24.16
C HIS A 470 -38.63 15.98 24.22
N LYS A 471 -39.24 16.30 23.08
CA LYS A 471 -40.63 16.82 23.03
C LYS A 471 -41.69 15.73 23.20
N TYR A 472 -41.48 14.54 22.63
CA TYR A 472 -42.46 13.44 22.60
C TYR A 472 -41.82 12.08 22.91
N PRO A 473 -41.37 11.82 24.14
CA PRO A 473 -40.49 10.69 24.46
C PRO A 473 -41.09 9.32 24.08
N LYS A 474 -42.35 9.05 24.42
CA LYS A 474 -42.99 7.75 24.14
C LYS A 474 -43.19 7.48 22.64
N LYS A 475 -43.67 8.49 21.90
CA LYS A 475 -43.91 8.37 20.45
C LYS A 475 -42.58 8.24 19.69
N SER A 476 -41.62 9.10 20.02
CA SER A 476 -40.29 9.09 19.40
C SER A 476 -39.53 7.80 19.67
N MET A 477 -39.62 7.25 20.89
CA MET A 477 -39.00 5.95 21.20
C MET A 477 -39.61 4.81 20.36
N SER A 478 -40.93 4.83 20.17
CA SER A 478 -41.62 3.84 19.32
C SER A 478 -41.15 3.97 17.86
N VAL A 479 -41.02 5.19 17.34
CA VAL A 479 -40.52 5.45 15.99
C VAL A 479 -39.07 4.98 15.83
N ILE A 480 -38.18 5.30 16.79
CA ILE A 480 -36.78 4.85 16.76
C ILE A 480 -36.70 3.33 16.78
N PHE A 481 -37.49 2.66 17.61
CA PHE A 481 -37.54 1.19 17.67
C PHE A 481 -38.01 0.59 16.34
N ILE A 482 -39.06 1.14 15.72
CA ILE A 482 -39.56 0.70 14.42
C ILE A 482 -38.50 0.91 13.33
N LEU A 483 -37.82 2.05 13.30
CA LEU A 483 -36.74 2.33 12.34
C LEU A 483 -35.56 1.36 12.52
N ALA A 484 -35.18 1.07 13.77
CA ALA A 484 -34.12 0.10 14.07
C ALA A 484 -34.52 -1.31 13.62
N LEU A 485 -35.78 -1.71 13.82
CA LEU A 485 -36.31 -3.00 13.39
C LEU A 485 -36.33 -3.10 11.85
N ILE A 486 -36.83 -2.07 11.15
CA ILE A 486 -36.84 -2.02 9.68
C ILE A 486 -35.41 -2.09 9.13
N SER A 487 -34.48 -1.34 9.71
CA SER A 487 -33.06 -1.35 9.32
C SER A 487 -32.44 -2.75 9.51
N THR A 488 -32.71 -3.39 10.65
CA THR A 488 -32.18 -4.73 10.96
C THR A 488 -32.75 -5.78 10.02
N ILE A 489 -34.07 -5.79 9.82
CA ILE A 489 -34.74 -6.71 8.89
C ILE A 489 -34.27 -6.48 7.45
N GLY A 490 -34.14 -5.23 7.03
CA GLY A 490 -33.65 -4.87 5.70
C GLY A 490 -32.23 -5.38 5.45
N ARG A 491 -31.31 -5.18 6.41
CA ARG A 491 -29.94 -5.71 6.32
C ARG A 491 -29.92 -7.23 6.26
N PHE A 492 -30.71 -7.90 7.12
CA PHE A 492 -30.84 -9.35 7.09
C PHE A 492 -31.37 -9.86 5.75
N TYR A 493 -32.45 -9.26 5.24
CA TYR A 493 -33.05 -9.62 3.97
C TYR A 493 -32.08 -9.46 2.79
N ILE A 494 -31.39 -8.32 2.68
CA ILE A 494 -30.43 -8.10 1.59
C ILE A 494 -29.26 -9.09 1.70
N THR A 495 -28.75 -9.34 2.91
CA THR A 495 -27.66 -10.30 3.14
C THR A 495 -28.07 -11.71 2.71
N TYR A 496 -29.27 -12.14 3.11
CA TYR A 496 -29.81 -13.45 2.75
C TYR A 496 -30.15 -13.56 1.26
N ALA A 497 -30.82 -12.56 0.67
CA ALA A 497 -31.29 -12.61 -0.71
C ALA A 497 -30.17 -12.49 -1.75
N ARG A 498 -29.03 -11.89 -1.38
CA ARG A 498 -27.86 -11.74 -2.24
C ARG A 498 -26.72 -12.73 -1.90
N ASP A 499 -26.97 -13.70 -1.02
CA ASP A 499 -25.94 -14.64 -0.53
C ASP A 499 -24.63 -13.93 -0.10
N MET A 500 -24.76 -12.74 0.49
CA MET A 500 -23.59 -11.96 0.89
C MET A 500 -23.00 -12.56 2.16
N THR A 501 -21.67 -12.66 2.18
CA THR A 501 -20.94 -13.10 3.36
C THR A 501 -20.31 -11.89 4.04
N VAL A 502 -20.60 -11.71 5.33
CA VAL A 502 -19.95 -10.66 6.15
C VAL A 502 -18.48 -11.03 6.44
N TYR A 503 -18.12 -12.29 6.20
CA TYR A 503 -16.86 -12.89 6.59
C TYR A 503 -16.25 -13.70 5.45
N VAL A 504 -14.95 -13.51 5.24
CA VAL A 504 -14.17 -14.22 4.22
C VAL A 504 -14.18 -15.73 4.47
N LEU A 505 -14.53 -16.48 3.43
CA LEU A 505 -14.55 -17.92 3.24
C LEU A 505 -13.92 -18.19 1.87
N PHE A 506 -13.43 -19.41 1.64
CA PHE A 506 -12.79 -19.75 0.37
C PHE A 506 -13.70 -19.54 -0.83
N GLY A 507 -13.16 -18.94 -1.88
CA GLY A 507 -13.83 -18.83 -3.17
C GLY A 507 -14.99 -17.82 -3.21
N ILE A 508 -15.05 -16.88 -2.26
CA ILE A 508 -15.98 -15.75 -2.35
C ILE A 508 -15.63 -14.92 -3.59
N GLU A 509 -16.65 -14.62 -4.38
CA GLU A 509 -16.57 -13.68 -5.49
C GLU A 509 -16.74 -12.26 -4.98
N TYR A 510 -15.95 -11.33 -5.52
CA TYR A 510 -16.18 -9.90 -5.30
C TYR A 510 -17.53 -9.53 -5.94
N GLY A 511 -18.49 -9.10 -5.13
CA GLY A 511 -19.89 -8.84 -5.52
C GLY A 511 -20.37 -7.47 -5.07
#